data_AF-A0A6I9MKG0-F1
#
_entry.id   AF-A0A6I9MKG0-F1
#
_cell.length_a   1.000
_cell.length_b   1.000
_cell.length_c   1.000
_cell.angle_alpha   90.00
_cell.angle_beta   90.00
_cell.angle_gamma   90.00
#
_symmetry.space_group_name_H-M   'P 1'
#
loop_
_entity.id
_entity.type
_entity.pdbx_description
1 polymer ?
#
loop_
_entity_poly.entity_id
_entity_poly.type
_entity_poly.pdbx_seq_one_letter_code
_entity_poly.pdbx_strand_id
1 'polypeptide(L)'
;MSDNEEAVEEYEEVVDEEEAAEAGEQGVEEEVEEEVEEEVEEEVEAENHEVEEETLQEEDEPAAEEEGDEEQDGEEEAEDGEEEAKPKFKPFIMPNLIPPKIPDGEKVDFDDIHRKRMEKDLMELQTLIVVHFESRKKEEEELIHLTDRIEKRRSERAEQHRIRSEREKERQKRLEDERTRKEDEEAKKRADDDAKKKKTLTSLHFGGYMQKLTEKRSGKRQTEREKKKKILSDRRKGLDIEHMSQDGLKAKAQALWEWMNELEAEKFELQYQLTSQKYEINVLRNRVSDHQKTSKRTKRGLRK
;
A
#
# COMPACT_ATOMS: atom_id res chain seq x y z
N MET A 1 42.58 -9.59 -67.46
CA MET A 1 41.15 -9.92 -67.61
C MET A 1 40.59 -10.33 -66.26
N SER A 2 41.25 -11.19 -65.48
CA SER A 2 40.85 -11.55 -64.09
C SER A 2 40.78 -10.37 -63.12
N ASP A 3 41.74 -9.46 -63.15
CA ASP A 3 41.96 -8.43 -62.12
C ASP A 3 40.86 -7.33 -62.05
N ASN A 4 39.80 -7.47 -62.86
CA ASN A 4 38.63 -6.59 -62.89
C ASN A 4 37.31 -7.36 -62.58
N GLU A 5 37.34 -8.69 -62.46
CA GLU A 5 36.21 -9.48 -61.93
C GLU A 5 36.32 -9.55 -60.39
N GLU A 6 37.52 -9.83 -59.86
CA GLU A 6 37.80 -9.92 -58.42
C GLU A 6 37.48 -8.60 -57.66
N ALA A 7 37.73 -7.45 -58.29
CA ALA A 7 37.41 -6.13 -57.75
C ALA A 7 35.93 -5.70 -57.90
N VAL A 8 35.11 -6.49 -58.60
CA VAL A 8 33.65 -6.31 -58.68
C VAL A 8 32.97 -7.24 -57.67
N GLU A 9 33.44 -8.48 -57.52
CA GLU A 9 33.00 -9.38 -56.44
C GLU A 9 33.27 -8.78 -55.04
N GLU A 10 34.46 -8.19 -54.80
CA GLU A 10 34.78 -7.50 -53.53
C GLU A 10 33.90 -6.23 -53.31
N TYR A 11 33.30 -5.67 -54.36
CA TYR A 11 32.38 -4.53 -54.24
C TYR A 11 30.92 -4.94 -54.04
N GLU A 12 30.48 -6.06 -54.63
CA GLU A 12 29.16 -6.64 -54.38
C GLU A 12 29.07 -7.22 -52.96
N GLU A 13 30.10 -7.94 -52.49
CA GLU A 13 30.13 -8.51 -51.12
C GLU A 13 30.04 -7.44 -50.01
N VAL A 14 30.62 -6.25 -50.24
CA VAL A 14 30.54 -5.11 -49.29
C VAL A 14 29.16 -4.43 -49.31
N VAL A 15 28.48 -4.39 -50.45
CA VAL A 15 27.10 -3.84 -50.54
C VAL A 15 26.10 -4.79 -49.87
N ASP A 16 26.26 -6.11 -50.06
CA ASP A 16 25.43 -7.12 -49.39
C ASP A 16 25.61 -7.09 -47.85
N GLU A 17 26.83 -6.82 -47.33
CA GLU A 17 27.05 -6.63 -45.89
C GLU A 17 26.41 -5.33 -45.35
N GLU A 18 26.38 -4.25 -46.14
CA GLU A 18 25.80 -2.96 -45.73
C GLU A 18 24.25 -3.02 -45.72
N GLU A 19 23.63 -3.64 -46.73
CA GLU A 19 22.17 -3.86 -46.79
C GLU A 19 21.68 -4.83 -45.70
N ALA A 20 22.48 -5.86 -45.37
CA ALA A 20 22.18 -6.76 -44.25
C ALA A 20 22.31 -6.08 -42.87
N ALA A 21 23.17 -5.05 -42.74
CA ALA A 21 23.28 -4.25 -41.53
C ALA A 21 22.08 -3.31 -41.36
N GLU A 22 21.63 -2.64 -42.43
CA GLU A 22 20.46 -1.75 -42.42
C GLU A 22 19.16 -2.53 -42.10
N ALA A 23 18.98 -3.72 -42.68
CA ALA A 23 17.85 -4.61 -42.35
C ALA A 23 17.89 -5.09 -40.88
N GLY A 24 19.09 -5.26 -40.31
CA GLY A 24 19.28 -5.59 -38.90
C GLY A 24 19.02 -4.42 -37.95
N GLU A 25 19.22 -3.18 -38.39
CA GLU A 25 18.90 -1.98 -37.61
C GLU A 25 17.38 -1.70 -37.62
N GLN A 26 16.71 -1.83 -38.78
CA GLN A 26 15.25 -1.73 -38.88
C GLN A 26 14.50 -2.77 -38.03
N GLY A 27 14.95 -4.03 -38.01
CA GLY A 27 14.34 -5.05 -37.16
C GLY A 27 14.49 -4.79 -35.65
N VAL A 28 15.51 -4.03 -35.24
CA VAL A 28 15.68 -3.60 -33.84
C VAL A 28 14.83 -2.37 -33.51
N GLU A 29 14.55 -1.50 -34.48
CA GLU A 29 13.56 -0.43 -34.29
C GLU A 29 12.13 -1.01 -34.18
N GLU A 30 11.77 -2.02 -34.98
CA GLU A 30 10.46 -2.69 -34.94
C GLU A 30 10.24 -3.47 -33.62
N GLU A 31 11.23 -4.23 -33.13
CA GLU A 31 11.16 -4.89 -31.79
C GLU A 31 11.03 -3.87 -30.63
N VAL A 32 11.59 -2.67 -30.77
CA VAL A 32 11.49 -1.61 -29.74
C VAL A 32 10.14 -0.89 -29.81
N GLU A 33 9.54 -0.74 -30.99
CA GLU A 33 8.19 -0.17 -31.13
C GLU A 33 7.13 -1.14 -30.57
N GLU A 34 7.29 -2.46 -30.76
CA GLU A 34 6.42 -3.50 -30.17
C GLU A 34 6.54 -3.58 -28.63
N GLU A 35 7.76 -3.53 -28.05
CA GLU A 35 7.93 -3.43 -26.58
C GLU A 35 7.30 -2.15 -25.98
N VAL A 36 7.22 -1.05 -26.74
CA VAL A 36 6.61 0.21 -26.29
C VAL A 36 5.08 0.19 -26.39
N GLU A 37 4.49 -0.44 -27.40
CA GLU A 37 3.04 -0.66 -27.41
C GLU A 37 2.59 -1.59 -26.27
N GLU A 38 3.36 -2.65 -25.94
CA GLU A 38 3.02 -3.56 -24.83
C GLU A 38 3.11 -2.88 -23.44
N GLU A 39 4.12 -2.02 -23.18
CA GLU A 39 4.16 -1.21 -21.93
C GLU A 39 2.98 -0.22 -21.84
N VAL A 40 2.51 0.33 -22.97
CA VAL A 40 1.37 1.27 -22.98
C VAL A 40 0.02 0.55 -22.76
N GLU A 41 -0.18 -0.65 -23.30
CA GLU A 41 -1.39 -1.44 -22.98
C GLU A 41 -1.43 -1.85 -21.50
N GLU A 42 -0.28 -2.23 -20.88
CA GLU A 42 -0.23 -2.58 -19.45
C GLU A 42 -0.53 -1.37 -18.54
N GLU A 43 -0.05 -0.16 -18.87
CA GLU A 43 -0.42 1.07 -18.13
C GLU A 43 -1.92 1.41 -18.24
N VAL A 44 -2.54 1.18 -19.41
CA VAL A 44 -3.97 1.46 -19.63
C VAL A 44 -4.88 0.43 -18.93
N GLU A 45 -4.52 -0.86 -18.87
CA GLU A 45 -5.28 -1.82 -18.03
C GLU A 45 -5.17 -1.46 -16.54
N ALA A 46 -4.01 -1.01 -16.06
CA ALA A 46 -3.82 -0.62 -14.67
C ALA A 46 -4.68 0.60 -14.27
N GLU A 47 -4.73 1.64 -15.11
CA GLU A 47 -5.57 2.83 -14.87
C GLU A 47 -7.06 2.47 -14.83
N ASN A 48 -7.54 1.59 -15.72
CA ASN A 48 -8.93 1.13 -15.69
C ASN A 48 -9.26 0.33 -14.43
N HIS A 49 -8.32 -0.45 -13.88
CA HIS A 49 -8.55 -1.24 -12.68
C HIS A 49 -8.59 -0.38 -11.40
N GLU A 50 -7.75 0.67 -11.28
CA GLU A 50 -7.86 1.63 -10.17
C GLU A 50 -9.20 2.38 -10.19
N VAL A 51 -9.70 2.80 -11.36
CA VAL A 51 -11.01 3.45 -11.49
C VAL A 51 -12.16 2.50 -11.08
N GLU A 52 -12.09 1.22 -11.46
CA GLU A 52 -13.11 0.23 -11.05
C GLU A 52 -13.08 0.00 -9.52
N GLU A 53 -11.90 -0.05 -8.89
CA GLU A 53 -11.77 -0.18 -7.42
C GLU A 53 -12.23 1.07 -6.65
N GLU A 54 -12.06 2.27 -7.21
CA GLU A 54 -12.54 3.54 -6.62
C GLU A 54 -14.08 3.63 -6.69
N THR A 55 -14.70 3.28 -7.83
CA THR A 55 -16.18 3.27 -7.94
C THR A 55 -16.86 2.26 -7.01
N LEU A 56 -16.20 1.15 -6.69
CA LEU A 56 -16.69 0.17 -5.72
C LEU A 56 -16.60 0.63 -4.26
N GLN A 57 -15.80 1.67 -3.95
CA GLN A 57 -15.68 2.22 -2.60
C GLN A 57 -16.67 3.36 -2.32
N GLU A 58 -17.15 4.09 -3.33
CA GLU A 58 -18.18 5.14 -3.15
C GLU A 58 -19.58 4.59 -2.81
N GLU A 59 -19.92 3.34 -3.15
CA GLU A 59 -21.25 2.77 -2.84
C GLU A 59 -21.43 2.26 -1.39
N ASP A 60 -20.39 2.29 -0.54
CA ASP A 60 -20.42 1.73 0.84
C ASP A 60 -20.27 2.80 1.96
N GLU A 61 -20.60 4.08 1.68
CA GLU A 61 -20.82 5.08 2.75
C GLU A 61 -22.26 5.01 3.31
N PRO A 62 -22.45 4.83 4.63
CA PRO A 62 -23.77 4.78 5.24
C PRO A 62 -24.38 6.18 5.40
N ALA A 63 -25.34 6.51 4.53
CA ALA A 63 -26.16 7.71 4.65
C ALA A 63 -26.86 7.78 6.03
N ALA A 64 -26.66 8.87 6.75
CA ALA A 64 -27.30 9.12 8.04
C ALA A 64 -28.76 9.56 7.88
N GLU A 65 -29.57 9.27 8.91
CA GLU A 65 -31.03 9.43 8.94
C GLU A 65 -31.52 10.87 8.70
N GLU A 66 -32.57 11.02 7.88
CA GLU A 66 -33.48 12.18 7.91
C GLU A 66 -34.92 11.67 8.21
N GLU A 67 -35.71 12.46 8.93
CA GLU A 67 -37.01 12.04 9.47
C GLU A 67 -38.08 11.80 8.38
N GLY A 68 -38.98 10.84 8.63
CA GLY A 68 -40.12 10.52 7.77
C GLY A 68 -41.26 9.85 8.53
N ASP A 69 -42.16 10.66 9.06
CA ASP A 69 -43.44 10.27 9.68
C ASP A 69 -44.39 9.67 8.62
N GLU A 70 -44.94 8.47 8.85
CA GLU A 70 -46.14 7.97 8.17
C GLU A 70 -46.94 7.02 9.09
N GLU A 71 -48.21 7.36 9.34
CA GLU A 71 -49.18 6.49 10.00
C GLU A 71 -49.55 5.29 9.11
N GLN A 72 -49.71 4.09 9.71
CA GLN A 72 -50.67 3.13 9.16
C GLN A 72 -51.33 2.27 10.23
N ASP A 73 -52.66 2.33 10.22
CA ASP A 73 -53.62 1.59 11.05
C ASP A 73 -53.78 0.14 10.55
N GLY A 74 -54.11 -0.82 11.43
CA GLY A 74 -54.22 -2.24 11.07
C GLY A 74 -54.56 -3.19 12.23
N GLU A 75 -55.77 -3.76 12.20
CA GLU A 75 -56.45 -4.50 13.27
C GLU A 75 -56.18 -6.03 13.36
N GLU A 76 -56.49 -6.62 14.55
CA GLU A 76 -56.86 -8.04 14.85
C GLU A 76 -55.81 -9.17 14.57
N GLU A 77 -55.77 -10.36 15.19
CA GLU A 77 -56.34 -11.06 16.38
C GLU A 77 -55.40 -12.30 16.67
N ALA A 78 -55.36 -13.07 17.79
CA ALA A 78 -56.02 -13.08 19.11
C ALA A 78 -55.23 -13.99 20.12
N GLU A 79 -55.75 -14.10 21.35
CA GLU A 79 -55.85 -15.30 22.23
C GLU A 79 -54.58 -16.12 22.64
N ASP A 80 -54.22 -16.05 23.93
CA ASP A 80 -54.60 -17.05 24.97
C ASP A 80 -54.45 -16.42 26.38
N GLY A 81 -55.13 -16.93 27.41
CA GLY A 81 -55.22 -16.28 28.73
C GLY A 81 -55.09 -17.23 29.92
N GLU A 82 -55.05 -16.68 31.14
CA GLU A 82 -55.42 -17.40 32.36
C GLU A 82 -55.81 -16.43 33.50
N GLU A 83 -56.78 -16.82 34.34
CA GLU A 83 -57.38 -16.00 35.41
C GLU A 83 -56.54 -16.04 36.72
N GLU A 84 -56.72 -15.18 37.74
CA GLU A 84 -57.79 -15.29 38.74
C GLU A 84 -57.81 -14.10 39.76
N ALA A 85 -58.84 -14.13 40.64
CA ALA A 85 -58.92 -13.51 41.97
C ALA A 85 -59.38 -12.02 42.13
N LYS A 86 -60.72 -11.87 42.18
CA LYS A 86 -61.43 -10.67 42.68
C LYS A 86 -61.29 -10.53 44.21
N PRO A 87 -61.56 -9.34 44.77
CA PRO A 87 -62.79 -9.25 45.58
C PRO A 87 -63.64 -7.99 45.32
N LYS A 88 -64.98 -8.14 45.44
CA LYS A 88 -65.97 -7.05 45.25
C LYS A 88 -66.35 -6.40 46.59
N PHE A 89 -66.50 -5.08 46.65
CA PHE A 89 -67.31 -4.45 47.73
C PHE A 89 -67.98 -3.11 47.38
N LYS A 90 -69.29 -3.19 47.09
CA LYS A 90 -70.41 -2.21 47.28
C LYS A 90 -70.34 -0.79 46.67
N PRO A 91 -71.47 -0.27 46.14
CA PRO A 91 -71.57 1.09 45.64
C PRO A 91 -71.74 2.10 46.79
N PHE A 92 -70.99 3.19 46.77
CA PHE A 92 -71.22 4.34 47.65
C PHE A 92 -72.01 5.41 46.90
N ILE A 93 -73.22 5.72 47.41
CA ILE A 93 -74.13 6.69 46.83
C ILE A 93 -73.57 8.09 47.12
N MET A 94 -73.32 8.90 46.08
CA MET A 94 -72.94 10.30 46.26
C MET A 94 -74.13 11.10 46.84
N PRO A 95 -73.97 11.80 47.97
CA PRO A 95 -75.01 12.69 48.49
C PRO A 95 -75.08 13.98 47.67
N ASN A 96 -76.28 14.55 47.56
CA ASN A 96 -76.59 15.71 46.73
C ASN A 96 -75.61 16.88 46.96
N LEU A 97 -75.00 17.35 45.87
CA LEU A 97 -74.10 18.51 45.86
C LEU A 97 -74.89 19.81 46.10
N ILE A 98 -74.92 20.26 47.35
CA ILE A 98 -75.40 21.60 47.71
C ILE A 98 -74.37 22.62 47.22
N PRO A 99 -74.75 23.62 46.40
CA PRO A 99 -73.82 24.66 45.97
C PRO A 99 -73.25 25.41 47.19
N PRO A 100 -71.92 25.52 47.34
CA PRO A 100 -71.34 26.23 48.47
C PRO A 100 -71.76 27.70 48.43
N LYS A 101 -72.36 28.18 49.52
CA LYS A 101 -72.64 29.59 49.75
C LYS A 101 -71.29 30.33 49.75
N ILE A 102 -71.09 31.27 48.84
CA ILE A 102 -69.96 32.21 48.90
C ILE A 102 -70.21 33.13 50.11
N PRO A 103 -69.31 33.19 51.12
CA PRO A 103 -69.45 34.13 52.22
C PRO A 103 -69.15 35.57 51.77
N ASP A 104 -69.93 36.53 52.26
CA ASP A 104 -69.79 37.94 51.91
C ASP A 104 -68.44 38.56 52.36
N GLY A 105 -67.81 39.29 51.45
CA GLY A 105 -67.47 40.69 51.76
C GLY A 105 -66.16 41.01 52.47
N GLU A 106 -65.22 40.08 52.67
CA GLU A 106 -63.83 40.47 52.96
C GLU A 106 -63.17 40.98 51.66
N LYS A 107 -62.52 42.15 51.72
CA LYS A 107 -61.94 42.79 50.54
C LYS A 107 -60.82 41.90 49.97
N VAL A 108 -61.13 41.21 48.89
CA VAL A 108 -60.16 40.47 48.08
C VAL A 108 -59.12 41.45 47.56
N ASP A 109 -57.93 41.41 48.14
CA ASP A 109 -56.82 42.28 47.74
C ASP A 109 -56.19 41.71 46.47
N PHE A 110 -56.46 42.35 45.32
CA PHE A 110 -56.02 41.85 44.02
C PHE A 110 -54.48 41.82 43.89
N ASP A 111 -53.78 42.68 44.63
CA ASP A 111 -52.32 42.69 44.69
C ASP A 111 -51.76 41.49 45.49
N ASP A 112 -52.50 41.00 46.48
CA ASP A 112 -52.16 39.78 47.24
C ASP A 112 -52.40 38.52 46.38
N ILE A 113 -53.49 38.48 45.59
CA ILE A 113 -53.71 37.41 44.61
C ILE A 113 -52.61 37.40 43.54
N HIS A 114 -52.25 38.57 42.98
CA HIS A 114 -51.19 38.65 41.97
C HIS A 114 -49.83 38.25 42.54
N ARG A 115 -49.52 38.64 43.79
CA ARG A 115 -48.28 38.25 44.46
C ARG A 115 -48.22 36.74 44.73
N LYS A 116 -49.27 36.17 45.32
CA LYS A 116 -49.38 34.71 45.57
C LYS A 116 -49.32 33.89 44.29
N ARG A 117 -49.87 34.40 43.19
CA ARG A 117 -49.72 33.80 41.87
C ARG A 117 -48.26 33.81 41.41
N MET A 118 -47.59 34.96 41.45
CA MET A 118 -46.18 35.07 41.06
C MET A 118 -45.26 34.20 41.94
N GLU A 119 -45.52 34.13 43.25
CA GLU A 119 -44.79 33.25 44.18
C GLU A 119 -45.04 31.77 43.87
N LYS A 120 -46.29 31.37 43.59
CA LYS A 120 -46.64 29.99 43.21
C LYS A 120 -46.03 29.60 41.86
N ASP A 121 -46.13 30.46 40.85
CA ASP A 121 -45.57 30.23 39.51
C ASP A 121 -44.03 30.17 39.57
N LEU A 122 -43.39 30.97 40.43
CA LEU A 122 -41.92 30.93 40.68
C LEU A 122 -41.48 29.64 41.40
N MET A 123 -42.22 29.20 42.43
CA MET A 123 -41.93 27.94 43.14
C MET A 123 -42.14 26.72 42.23
N GLU A 124 -43.19 26.74 41.40
CA GLU A 124 -43.49 25.69 40.43
C GLU A 124 -42.40 25.62 39.33
N LEU A 125 -41.96 26.76 38.81
CA LEU A 125 -40.83 26.84 37.89
C LEU A 125 -39.53 26.32 38.51
N GLN A 126 -39.20 26.71 39.75
CA GLN A 126 -38.02 26.18 40.46
C GLN A 126 -38.11 24.66 40.67
N THR A 127 -39.28 24.15 41.02
CA THR A 127 -39.51 22.71 41.20
C THR A 127 -39.37 21.97 39.87
N LEU A 128 -39.94 22.48 38.79
CA LEU A 128 -39.84 21.89 37.46
C LEU A 128 -38.39 21.87 36.95
N ILE A 129 -37.63 22.95 37.18
CA ILE A 129 -36.19 23.01 36.88
C ILE A 129 -35.44 21.90 37.63
N VAL A 130 -35.60 21.80 38.95
CA VAL A 130 -34.90 20.79 39.76
C VAL A 130 -35.28 19.37 39.33
N VAL A 131 -36.58 19.09 39.15
CA VAL A 131 -37.07 17.78 38.71
C VAL A 131 -36.52 17.41 37.33
N HIS A 132 -36.50 18.35 36.38
CA HIS A 132 -35.99 18.08 35.03
C HIS A 132 -34.48 17.77 35.03
N PHE A 133 -33.67 18.59 35.72
CA PHE A 133 -32.23 18.33 35.84
C PHE A 133 -31.91 17.07 36.62
N GLU A 134 -32.65 16.75 37.69
CA GLU A 134 -32.46 15.51 38.44
C GLU A 134 -32.89 14.27 37.67
N SER A 135 -33.95 14.33 36.86
CA SER A 135 -34.38 13.22 36.00
C SER A 135 -33.34 12.97 34.91
N ARG A 136 -33.02 14.02 34.13
CA ARG A 136 -31.98 13.98 33.09
C ARG A 136 -30.66 13.44 33.61
N LYS A 137 -30.20 13.92 34.77
CA LYS A 137 -28.93 13.47 35.33
C LYS A 137 -28.95 11.98 35.71
N LYS A 138 -30.04 11.46 36.27
CA LYS A 138 -30.17 10.03 36.61
C LYS A 138 -30.24 9.18 35.35
N GLU A 139 -31.01 9.61 34.36
CA GLU A 139 -31.11 8.97 33.04
C GLU A 139 -29.76 8.94 32.31
N GLU A 140 -29.01 10.06 32.31
CA GLU A 140 -27.67 10.16 31.72
C GLU A 140 -26.65 9.28 32.46
N GLU A 141 -26.66 9.24 33.80
CA GLU A 141 -25.82 8.34 34.61
C GLU A 141 -26.14 6.85 34.34
N GLU A 142 -27.42 6.49 34.20
CA GLU A 142 -27.85 5.12 33.85
C GLU A 142 -27.47 4.73 32.42
N LEU A 143 -27.62 5.65 31.45
CA LEU A 143 -27.19 5.46 30.06
C LEU A 143 -25.68 5.27 29.98
N ILE A 144 -24.88 6.10 30.65
CA ILE A 144 -23.41 5.95 30.72
C ILE A 144 -23.02 4.59 31.31
N HIS A 145 -23.64 4.18 32.41
CA HIS A 145 -23.39 2.86 33.01
C HIS A 145 -23.82 1.67 32.13
N LEU A 146 -24.77 1.87 31.21
CA LEU A 146 -25.15 0.89 30.21
C LEU A 146 -24.16 0.87 29.03
N THR A 147 -23.76 2.03 28.51
CA THR A 147 -22.79 2.14 27.41
C THR A 147 -21.43 1.59 27.83
N ASP A 148 -20.91 1.93 29.01
CA ASP A 148 -19.66 1.40 29.57
C ASP A 148 -19.67 -0.13 29.62
N ARG A 149 -20.82 -0.72 29.97
CA ARG A 149 -21.00 -2.17 30.07
C ARG A 149 -21.08 -2.83 28.69
N ILE A 150 -21.66 -2.16 27.71
CA ILE A 150 -21.72 -2.62 26.31
C ILE A 150 -20.32 -2.51 25.69
N GLU A 151 -19.63 -1.39 25.88
CA GLU A 151 -18.26 -1.16 25.40
C GLU A 151 -17.29 -2.18 26.01
N LYS A 152 -17.32 -2.39 27.33
CA LYS A 152 -16.52 -3.43 27.98
C LYS A 152 -16.78 -4.83 27.40
N ARG A 153 -18.04 -5.19 27.13
CA ARG A 153 -18.37 -6.46 26.47
C ARG A 153 -17.93 -6.49 24.99
N ARG A 154 -17.83 -5.35 24.31
CA ARG A 154 -17.32 -5.25 22.93
C ARG A 154 -15.80 -5.42 22.92
N SER A 155 -15.07 -4.74 23.81
CA SER A 155 -13.61 -4.86 23.94
C SER A 155 -13.19 -6.25 24.42
N GLU A 156 -13.88 -6.86 25.39
CA GLU A 156 -13.67 -8.26 25.79
C GLU A 156 -13.84 -9.24 24.61
N ARG A 157 -14.84 -9.03 23.75
CA ARG A 157 -15.05 -9.85 22.53
C ARG A 157 -13.97 -9.61 21.48
N ALA A 158 -13.56 -8.36 21.27
CA ALA A 158 -12.49 -8.01 20.35
C ALA A 158 -11.14 -8.62 20.81
N GLU A 159 -10.85 -8.58 22.12
CA GLU A 159 -9.66 -9.20 22.70
C GLU A 159 -9.72 -10.74 22.59
N GLN A 160 -10.85 -11.38 22.87
CA GLN A 160 -11.05 -12.81 22.61
C GLN A 160 -10.89 -13.18 21.14
N HIS A 161 -11.26 -12.30 20.20
CA HIS A 161 -11.02 -12.50 18.78
C HIS A 161 -9.53 -12.35 18.45
N ARG A 162 -8.86 -11.31 18.97
CA ARG A 162 -7.43 -11.08 18.81
C ARG A 162 -6.62 -12.29 19.30
N ILE A 163 -6.86 -12.75 20.53
CA ILE A 163 -6.20 -13.91 21.13
C ILE A 163 -6.45 -15.19 20.31
N ARG A 164 -7.65 -15.40 19.75
CA ARG A 164 -7.91 -16.53 18.85
C ARG A 164 -7.10 -16.41 17.56
N SER A 165 -7.11 -15.24 16.92
CA SER A 165 -6.35 -14.99 15.68
C SER A 165 -4.84 -15.11 15.89
N GLU A 166 -4.33 -14.70 17.05
CA GLU A 166 -2.92 -14.75 17.43
C GLU A 166 -2.48 -16.20 17.67
N ARG A 167 -3.27 -17.01 18.39
CA ARG A 167 -3.02 -18.44 18.57
C ARG A 167 -3.07 -19.22 17.25
N GLU A 168 -3.96 -18.85 16.33
CA GLU A 168 -4.04 -19.51 15.03
C GLU A 168 -2.88 -19.09 14.11
N LYS A 169 -2.50 -17.81 14.12
CA LYS A 169 -1.26 -17.34 13.49
C LYS A 169 -0.02 -18.02 14.07
N GLU A 170 0.04 -18.25 15.39
CA GLU A 170 1.15 -18.98 16.02
C GLU A 170 1.20 -20.45 15.57
N ARG A 171 0.04 -21.13 15.47
CA ARG A 171 -0.04 -22.50 14.96
C ARG A 171 0.39 -22.60 13.51
N GLN A 172 -0.15 -21.74 12.66
CA GLN A 172 0.19 -21.66 11.25
C GLN A 172 1.70 -21.38 11.09
N LYS A 173 2.23 -20.41 11.83
CA LYS A 173 3.66 -20.13 11.87
C LYS A 173 4.49 -21.32 12.35
N ARG A 174 4.08 -22.07 13.37
CA ARG A 174 4.81 -23.29 13.80
C ARG A 174 4.81 -24.37 12.72
N LEU A 175 3.73 -24.53 11.97
CA LEU A 175 3.68 -25.45 10.83
C LEU A 175 4.57 -24.97 9.68
N GLU A 176 4.64 -23.67 9.43
CA GLU A 176 5.55 -23.05 8.46
C GLU A 176 7.02 -23.12 8.90
N ASP A 177 7.32 -22.91 10.18
CA ASP A 177 8.66 -23.07 10.78
C ASP A 177 9.10 -24.55 10.75
N GLU A 178 8.20 -25.52 10.97
CA GLU A 178 8.51 -26.96 10.82
C GLU A 178 8.67 -27.35 9.35
N ARG A 179 7.82 -26.82 8.47
CA ARG A 179 7.90 -27.03 7.02
C ARG A 179 9.20 -26.45 6.45
N THR A 180 9.55 -25.21 6.77
CA THR A 180 10.79 -24.57 6.32
C THR A 180 12.01 -25.29 6.88
N ARG A 181 12.00 -25.72 8.15
CA ARG A 181 13.10 -26.53 8.70
C ARG A 181 13.24 -27.87 7.97
N LYS A 182 12.14 -28.51 7.59
CA LYS A 182 12.15 -29.75 6.78
C LYS A 182 12.61 -29.49 5.35
N GLU A 183 12.21 -28.39 4.73
CA GLU A 183 12.66 -27.94 3.41
C GLU A 183 14.15 -27.56 3.43
N ASP A 184 14.68 -26.98 4.50
CA ASP A 184 16.10 -26.70 4.73
C ASP A 184 16.92 -28.00 4.94
N GLU A 185 16.40 -28.95 5.73
CA GLU A 185 17.02 -30.27 5.92
C GLU A 185 17.04 -31.05 4.59
N GLU A 186 15.97 -30.98 3.79
CA GLU A 186 15.90 -31.60 2.46
C GLU A 186 16.78 -30.86 1.43
N ALA A 187 16.81 -29.53 1.43
CA ALA A 187 17.68 -28.73 0.57
C ALA A 187 19.17 -28.98 0.88
N LYS A 188 19.52 -29.10 2.17
CA LYS A 188 20.87 -29.49 2.59
C LYS A 188 21.22 -30.90 2.17
N LYS A 189 20.32 -31.88 2.34
CA LYS A 189 20.52 -33.26 1.86
C LYS A 189 20.66 -33.31 0.34
N ARG A 190 19.85 -32.55 -0.39
CA ARG A 190 19.91 -32.41 -1.86
C ARG A 190 21.22 -31.74 -2.30
N ALA A 191 21.70 -30.73 -1.59
CA ALA A 191 22.99 -30.11 -1.81
C ALA A 191 24.16 -31.06 -1.52
N ASP A 192 24.09 -31.87 -0.45
CA ASP A 192 25.10 -32.88 -0.13
C ASP A 192 25.12 -34.03 -1.15
N ASP A 193 23.96 -34.48 -1.62
CA ASP A 193 23.86 -35.52 -2.65
C ASP A 193 24.24 -34.99 -4.03
N ASP A 194 23.90 -33.75 -4.39
CA ASP A 194 24.42 -33.07 -5.59
C ASP A 194 25.92 -32.81 -5.46
N ALA A 195 26.47 -32.54 -4.26
CA ALA A 195 27.91 -32.41 -4.04
C ALA A 195 28.63 -33.75 -4.14
N LYS A 196 28.04 -34.86 -3.67
CA LYS A 196 28.58 -36.23 -3.86
C LYS A 196 28.55 -36.62 -5.33
N LYS A 197 27.42 -36.42 -6.02
CA LYS A 197 27.27 -36.63 -7.48
C LYS A 197 28.24 -35.75 -8.27
N LYS A 198 28.40 -34.48 -7.90
CA LYS A 198 29.38 -33.57 -8.52
C LYS A 198 30.79 -34.11 -8.29
N LYS A 199 31.18 -34.51 -7.07
CA LYS A 199 32.49 -35.10 -6.77
C LYS A 199 32.78 -36.37 -7.57
N THR A 200 31.81 -37.26 -7.77
CA THR A 200 31.99 -38.46 -8.60
C THR A 200 32.02 -38.15 -10.11
N LEU A 201 31.29 -37.12 -10.55
CA LEU A 201 31.17 -36.74 -11.97
C LEU A 201 32.22 -35.70 -12.43
N THR A 202 32.92 -35.01 -11.52
CA THR A 202 33.99 -34.03 -11.83
C THR A 202 35.27 -34.64 -12.41
N SER A 203 35.33 -35.97 -12.60
CA SER A 203 36.48 -36.64 -13.23
C SER A 203 36.69 -36.24 -14.70
N LEU A 204 35.61 -35.86 -15.42
CA LEU A 204 35.67 -35.52 -16.84
C LEU A 204 34.94 -34.19 -17.16
N HIS A 205 35.71 -33.11 -17.27
CA HIS A 205 35.43 -31.83 -17.97
C HIS A 205 34.11 -31.05 -17.77
N PHE A 206 33.16 -31.49 -16.94
CA PHE A 206 31.89 -30.77 -16.67
C PHE A 206 31.97 -29.67 -15.58
N GLY A 207 33.19 -29.33 -15.13
CA GLY A 207 33.39 -28.42 -13.99
C GLY A 207 32.87 -26.99 -14.20
N GLY A 208 33.03 -26.43 -15.41
CA GLY A 208 32.71 -25.02 -15.70
C GLY A 208 31.23 -24.66 -15.60
N TYR A 209 30.34 -25.52 -16.10
CA TYR A 209 28.89 -25.29 -16.04
C TYR A 209 28.37 -25.36 -14.59
N MET A 210 28.81 -26.40 -13.85
CA MET A 210 28.44 -26.59 -12.44
C MET A 210 29.05 -25.57 -11.49
N GLN A 211 30.04 -24.77 -11.91
CA GLN A 211 30.57 -23.65 -11.15
C GLN A 211 29.70 -22.40 -11.31
N LYS A 212 29.30 -22.09 -12.56
CA LYS A 212 28.32 -21.02 -12.86
C LYS A 212 26.97 -21.26 -12.17
N LEU A 213 26.48 -22.51 -12.12
CA LEU A 213 25.24 -22.85 -11.38
C LEU A 213 25.38 -22.67 -9.86
N THR A 214 26.52 -23.05 -9.26
CA THR A 214 26.73 -22.83 -7.82
C THR A 214 26.88 -21.35 -7.48
N GLU A 215 27.47 -20.55 -8.36
CA GLU A 215 27.59 -19.10 -8.17
C GLU A 215 26.26 -18.37 -8.37
N LYS A 216 25.38 -18.85 -9.27
CA LYS A 216 23.98 -18.38 -9.37
C LYS A 216 23.09 -18.80 -8.18
N ARG A 217 23.35 -19.97 -7.54
CA ARG A 217 22.62 -20.40 -6.33
C ARG A 217 23.15 -19.79 -5.03
N SER A 218 24.40 -19.31 -5.00
CA SER A 218 25.00 -18.74 -3.80
C SER A 218 24.53 -17.29 -3.58
N GLY A 219 23.38 -17.16 -2.93
CA GLY A 219 22.85 -15.92 -2.33
C GLY A 219 22.77 -14.72 -3.26
N LYS A 220 21.62 -14.57 -3.95
CA LYS A 220 21.22 -13.50 -4.90
C LYS A 220 22.14 -12.26 -4.88
N ARG A 221 23.30 -12.37 -5.53
CA ARG A 221 24.28 -11.28 -5.64
C ARG A 221 23.62 -10.23 -6.54
N GLN A 222 23.34 -9.06 -5.97
CA GLN A 222 22.60 -7.99 -6.64
C GLN A 222 23.18 -7.77 -8.04
N THR A 223 22.34 -7.88 -9.08
CA THR A 223 22.80 -7.77 -10.47
C THR A 223 23.32 -6.36 -10.75
N GLU A 224 24.18 -6.17 -11.74
CA GLU A 224 24.62 -4.81 -12.09
C GLU A 224 23.44 -3.92 -12.55
N ARG A 225 22.37 -4.49 -13.13
CA ARG A 225 21.09 -3.80 -13.41
C ARG A 225 20.43 -3.33 -12.12
N GLU A 226 20.27 -4.21 -11.13
CA GLU A 226 19.69 -3.88 -9.81
C GLU A 226 20.55 -2.87 -9.04
N LYS A 227 21.89 -2.96 -9.10
CA LYS A 227 22.79 -1.99 -8.48
C LYS A 227 22.68 -0.62 -9.16
N LYS A 228 22.67 -0.57 -10.49
CA LYS A 228 22.46 0.66 -11.27
C LYS A 228 21.11 1.29 -10.92
N LYS A 229 20.01 0.53 -10.93
CA LYS A 229 18.67 1.01 -10.56
C LYS A 229 18.65 1.57 -9.13
N LYS A 230 19.28 0.87 -8.18
CA LYS A 230 19.43 1.37 -6.79
C LYS A 230 20.22 2.68 -6.72
N ILE A 231 21.43 2.74 -7.28
CA ILE A 231 22.28 3.93 -7.22
C ILE A 231 21.62 5.14 -7.90
N LEU A 232 20.90 4.94 -9.00
CA LEU A 232 20.13 6.01 -9.66
C LEU A 232 18.93 6.45 -8.83
N SER A 233 18.20 5.52 -8.19
CA SER A 233 17.12 5.85 -7.26
C SER A 233 17.63 6.61 -6.03
N ASP A 234 18.75 6.21 -5.45
CA ASP A 234 19.38 6.88 -4.30
C ASP A 234 19.85 8.31 -4.66
N ARG A 235 20.16 8.58 -5.94
CA ARG A 235 20.51 9.91 -6.46
C ARG A 235 19.29 10.76 -6.85
N ARG A 236 18.17 10.14 -7.23
CA ARG A 236 16.94 10.83 -7.65
C ARG A 236 16.25 11.44 -6.42
N LYS A 237 16.34 12.77 -6.30
CA LYS A 237 15.58 13.54 -5.31
C LYS A 237 14.17 13.74 -5.82
N GLY A 238 13.16 13.46 -4.99
CA GLY A 238 11.76 13.81 -5.29
C GLY A 238 11.60 15.31 -5.52
N LEU A 239 10.67 15.67 -6.41
CA LEU A 239 10.41 17.05 -6.81
C LEU A 239 9.01 17.48 -6.32
N ASP A 240 8.96 18.05 -5.12
CA ASP A 240 7.78 18.79 -4.65
C ASP A 240 7.79 20.20 -5.25
N ILE A 241 6.71 20.56 -5.93
CA ILE A 241 6.51 21.82 -6.66
C ILE A 241 5.11 22.44 -6.46
N GLU A 242 4.12 21.67 -6.03
CA GLU A 242 2.70 22.08 -5.97
C GLU A 242 2.47 23.27 -5.04
N HIS A 243 3.24 23.32 -3.94
CA HIS A 243 3.08 24.29 -2.86
C HIS A 243 4.13 25.43 -2.91
N MET A 244 4.85 25.58 -4.03
CA MET A 244 5.92 26.57 -4.19
C MET A 244 5.42 27.92 -4.72
N SER A 245 5.97 29.02 -4.19
CA SER A 245 5.74 30.36 -4.74
C SER A 245 6.46 30.58 -6.08
N GLN A 246 6.01 31.54 -6.88
CA GLN A 246 6.59 31.82 -8.21
C GLN A 246 8.12 32.04 -8.18
N ASP A 247 8.63 32.75 -7.18
CA ASP A 247 10.08 32.98 -7.04
C ASP A 247 10.81 31.74 -6.48
N GLY A 248 10.13 30.93 -5.67
CA GLY A 248 10.61 29.61 -5.27
C GLY A 248 10.76 28.66 -6.46
N LEU A 249 9.79 28.65 -7.38
CA LEU A 249 9.84 27.87 -8.63
C LEU A 249 10.99 28.33 -9.54
N LYS A 250 11.23 29.65 -9.69
CA LYS A 250 12.39 30.17 -10.44
C LYS A 250 13.72 29.69 -9.83
N ALA A 251 13.87 29.81 -8.51
CA ALA A 251 15.07 29.34 -7.81
C ALA A 251 15.26 27.82 -7.92
N LYS A 252 14.17 27.04 -7.85
CA LYS A 252 14.19 25.59 -8.03
C LYS A 252 14.57 25.19 -9.45
N ALA A 253 14.05 25.87 -10.46
CA ALA A 253 14.39 25.65 -11.86
C ALA A 253 15.87 25.96 -12.14
N GLN A 254 16.39 27.07 -11.59
CA GLN A 254 17.81 27.39 -11.69
C GLN A 254 18.69 26.32 -11.02
N ALA A 255 18.34 25.87 -9.81
CA ALA A 255 19.08 24.81 -9.11
C ALA A 255 19.05 23.46 -9.86
N LEU A 256 17.94 23.12 -10.53
CA LEU A 256 17.84 21.94 -11.38
C LEU A 256 18.70 22.08 -12.66
N TRP A 257 18.75 23.27 -13.26
CA TRP A 257 19.60 23.56 -14.41
C TRP A 257 21.10 23.49 -14.05
N GLU A 258 21.49 24.05 -12.91
CA GLU A 258 22.86 23.97 -12.39
C GLU A 258 23.27 22.50 -12.13
N TRP A 259 22.38 21.70 -11.52
CA TRP A 259 22.61 20.26 -11.30
C TRP A 259 22.72 19.46 -12.59
N MET A 260 21.88 19.74 -13.60
CA MET A 260 21.97 19.11 -14.92
C MET A 260 23.30 19.45 -15.60
N ASN A 261 23.75 20.70 -15.51
CA ASN A 261 25.01 21.15 -16.09
C ASN A 261 26.24 20.52 -15.38
N GLU A 262 26.17 20.32 -14.05
CA GLU A 262 27.20 19.58 -13.30
C GLU A 262 27.30 18.11 -13.76
N LEU A 263 26.16 17.43 -13.94
CA LEU A 263 26.13 16.03 -14.43
C LEU A 263 26.66 15.88 -15.87
N GLU A 264 26.36 16.81 -16.76
CA GLU A 264 26.92 16.82 -18.12
C GLU A 264 28.43 17.10 -18.13
N ALA A 265 28.93 17.96 -17.24
CA ALA A 265 30.36 18.20 -17.07
C ALA A 265 31.11 16.94 -16.56
N GLU A 266 30.57 16.25 -15.55
CA GLU A 266 31.11 14.97 -15.08
C GLU A 266 31.13 13.90 -16.20
N LYS A 267 30.03 13.80 -16.96
CA LYS A 267 29.88 12.87 -18.08
C LYS A 267 30.92 13.14 -19.17
N PHE A 268 31.15 14.40 -19.53
CA PHE A 268 32.17 14.79 -20.52
C PHE A 268 33.58 14.39 -20.06
N GLU A 269 33.94 14.69 -18.81
CA GLU A 269 35.25 14.33 -18.26
C GLU A 269 35.45 12.80 -18.23
N LEU A 270 34.43 12.03 -17.83
CA LEU A 270 34.46 10.56 -17.86
C LEU A 270 34.59 9.99 -19.29
N GLN A 271 33.93 10.60 -20.28
CA GLN A 271 34.09 10.22 -21.70
C GLN A 271 35.50 10.50 -22.23
N TYR A 272 36.08 11.64 -21.84
CA TYR A 272 37.46 11.99 -22.19
C TYR A 272 38.48 11.02 -21.55
N GLN A 273 38.33 10.75 -20.25
CA GLN A 273 39.15 9.77 -19.53
C GLN A 273 39.04 8.36 -20.13
N LEU A 274 37.83 7.89 -20.46
CA LEU A 274 37.62 6.60 -21.12
C LEU A 274 38.35 6.53 -22.47
N THR A 275 38.39 7.63 -23.22
CA THR A 275 39.09 7.72 -24.51
C THR A 275 40.61 7.65 -24.33
N SER A 276 41.18 8.36 -23.34
CA SER A 276 42.60 8.23 -22.97
C SER A 276 42.94 6.81 -22.53
N GLN A 277 42.12 6.20 -21.66
CA GLN A 277 42.32 4.84 -21.18
C GLN A 277 42.27 3.80 -22.31
N LYS A 278 41.36 3.95 -23.29
CA LYS A 278 41.34 3.10 -24.51
C LYS A 278 42.67 3.16 -25.27
N TYR A 279 43.23 4.36 -25.44
CA TYR A 279 44.55 4.53 -26.08
C TYR A 279 45.67 3.90 -25.25
N GLU A 280 45.72 4.16 -23.95
CA GLU A 280 46.71 3.57 -23.04
C GLU A 280 46.66 2.04 -23.02
N ILE A 281 45.46 1.45 -22.99
CA ILE A 281 45.27 -0.01 -23.09
C ILE A 281 45.85 -0.56 -24.39
N ASN A 282 45.63 0.11 -25.52
CA ASN A 282 46.19 -0.31 -26.81
C ASN A 282 47.73 -0.20 -26.84
N VAL A 283 48.29 0.88 -26.31
CA VAL A 283 49.75 1.02 -26.16
C VAL A 283 50.33 -0.06 -25.24
N LEU A 284 49.68 -0.37 -24.12
CA LEU A 284 50.10 -1.42 -23.19
C LEU A 284 50.01 -2.81 -23.82
N ARG A 285 48.95 -3.13 -24.57
CA ARG A 285 48.82 -4.37 -25.35
C ARG A 285 49.99 -4.55 -26.33
N ASN A 286 50.34 -3.50 -27.07
CA ASN A 286 51.47 -3.51 -28.00
C ASN A 286 52.81 -3.72 -27.27
N ARG A 287 53.08 -2.97 -26.20
CA ARG A 287 54.29 -3.12 -25.38
C ARG A 287 54.43 -4.55 -24.81
N VAL A 288 53.35 -5.14 -24.30
CA VAL A 288 53.35 -6.53 -23.81
C VAL A 288 53.67 -7.50 -24.95
N SER A 289 53.07 -7.31 -26.12
CA SER A 289 53.34 -8.12 -27.31
C SER A 289 54.82 -8.08 -27.72
N ASP A 290 55.44 -6.89 -27.74
CA ASP A 290 56.82 -6.73 -28.18
C ASP A 290 57.85 -7.27 -27.16
N HIS A 291 57.60 -7.10 -25.87
CA HIS A 291 58.41 -7.74 -24.82
C HIS A 291 58.26 -9.29 -24.84
N GLN A 292 57.11 -9.84 -25.24
CA GLN A 292 56.95 -11.29 -25.41
C GLN A 292 57.62 -11.82 -26.69
N LYS A 293 57.59 -11.07 -27.81
CA LYS A 293 58.23 -11.45 -29.08
C LYS A 293 59.75 -11.52 -28.95
N THR A 294 60.37 -10.54 -28.30
CA THR A 294 61.84 -10.47 -28.14
C THR A 294 62.40 -11.63 -27.31
N SER A 295 61.67 -12.06 -26.27
CA SER A 295 62.02 -13.21 -25.43
C SER A 295 62.10 -14.54 -26.19
N LYS A 296 61.29 -14.73 -27.24
CA LYS A 296 61.27 -15.98 -28.03
C LYS A 296 62.36 -16.07 -29.10
N ARG A 297 62.94 -14.94 -29.55
CA ARG A 297 63.90 -14.92 -30.68
C ARG A 297 65.31 -15.38 -30.29
N THR A 298 65.71 -15.24 -29.03
CA THR A 298 67.06 -15.60 -28.53
C THR A 298 67.33 -17.11 -28.44
N LYS A 299 66.31 -17.97 -28.59
CA LYS A 299 66.46 -19.44 -28.46
C LYS A 299 66.64 -20.20 -29.78
N ARG A 300 66.58 -19.52 -30.94
CA ARG A 300 66.87 -20.10 -32.28
C ARG A 300 68.11 -19.44 -32.91
N GLY A 301 69.28 -19.67 -32.32
CA GLY A 301 70.54 -19.10 -32.82
C GLY A 301 71.82 -19.81 -32.37
N LEU A 302 71.74 -20.97 -31.70
CA LEU A 302 72.90 -21.69 -31.21
C LEU A 302 72.77 -23.21 -31.42
N ARG A 303 72.79 -23.62 -32.70
CA ARG A 303 73.24 -24.96 -33.09
C ARG A 303 74.59 -24.79 -33.80
N LYS A 304 75.57 -25.52 -33.28
CA LYS A 304 76.98 -25.47 -33.63
C LYS A 304 77.31 -26.62 -34.58
#